data_AF-A0A2V5VJ23-F1
#
_entry.id   AF-A0A2V5VJ23-F1
#
_cell.length_a   1.000
_cell.length_b   1.000
_cell.length_c   1.000
_cell.angle_alpha   90.00
_cell.angle_beta   90.00
_cell.angle_gamma   90.00
#
_symmetry.space_group_name_H-M   'P 1'
#
loop_
_entity.id
_entity.type
_entity.pdbx_description
1 polymer ?
#
loop_
_entity_poly.entity_id
_entity_poly.type
_entity_poly.pdbx_seq_one_letter_code
_entity_poly.pdbx_strand_id
1 'polypeptide(L)'
;MKRALLLFLGFSAQAFGAGLSPYAHLVVSDSAASSRDGVRVTYLGTNGYQFEFKGHALLVDPYFSRVNLLNVTLGSRIQPDISRVAEGMRHLAPKPDAILVTHGHFDHLIDVPILMSKTQARLIASASAVDLAKRAGASFGEAVTAGDVRRIGPWKIRVLPATHDRLFGKVPFDQHEMRGLGPPQRAADWICGEPLAFLIEVGEQRIYIDSGGTPAQLPPHERVDLAILGVALPDSRARLPG
;
A
#
# COMPACT_ATOMS: atom_id res chain seq x y z
N MET A 1 -13.98 46.11 -5.00
CA MET A 1 -14.65 44.86 -4.55
C MET A 1 -14.58 43.87 -5.71
N LYS A 2 -13.97 42.68 -5.69
CA LYS A 2 -13.28 41.86 -4.69
C LYS A 2 -12.11 41.17 -5.43
N ARG A 3 -11.00 41.01 -4.71
CA ARG A 3 -9.72 40.47 -5.16
C ARG A 3 -9.85 39.01 -5.62
N ALA A 4 -9.33 38.70 -6.81
CA ALA A 4 -9.05 37.32 -7.21
C ALA A 4 -7.85 36.83 -6.39
N LEU A 5 -8.10 35.92 -5.46
CA LEU A 5 -7.06 35.29 -4.65
C LEU A 5 -6.47 34.14 -5.48
N LEU A 6 -5.31 34.39 -6.09
CA LEU A 6 -4.41 33.35 -6.58
C LEU A 6 -4.01 32.48 -5.38
N LEU A 7 -4.67 31.34 -5.21
CA LEU A 7 -4.22 30.27 -4.33
C LEU A 7 -3.01 29.60 -5.00
N PHE A 8 -1.84 30.19 -4.79
CA PHE A 8 -0.58 29.44 -4.83
C PHE A 8 -0.69 28.39 -3.70
N LEU A 9 -1.14 27.18 -4.02
CA LEU A 9 -0.91 26.03 -3.16
C LEU A 9 0.61 25.81 -3.14
N GLY A 10 1.25 26.36 -2.11
CA GLY A 10 2.57 25.91 -1.71
C GLY A 10 2.47 24.44 -1.35
N PHE A 11 2.75 23.56 -2.33
CA PHE A 11 3.50 22.34 -2.05
C PHE A 11 4.86 22.81 -1.52
N SER A 12 4.89 23.15 -0.24
CA SER A 12 6.06 23.66 0.44
C SER A 12 7.15 22.60 0.41
N ALA A 13 8.06 22.72 -0.57
CA ALA A 13 9.47 22.32 -0.60
C ALA A 13 9.90 20.88 -0.22
N GLN A 14 9.08 20.09 0.47
CA GLN A 14 9.39 18.74 0.92
C GLN A 14 9.39 17.74 -0.24
N ALA A 15 8.59 17.98 -1.29
CA ALA A 15 8.58 17.13 -2.49
C ALA A 15 9.87 17.24 -3.32
N PHE A 16 10.63 18.34 -3.19
CA PHE A 16 11.91 18.51 -3.88
C PHE A 16 13.11 17.93 -3.10
N GLY A 17 12.91 17.58 -1.82
CA GLY A 17 13.91 16.92 -0.96
C GLY A 17 13.58 15.47 -0.60
N ALA A 18 12.38 14.97 -0.91
CA ALA A 18 11.92 13.62 -0.61
C ALA A 18 12.51 12.50 -1.50
N GLY A 19 13.54 12.83 -2.30
CA GLY A 19 14.32 11.82 -3.00
C GLY A 19 15.25 11.10 -2.01
N LEU A 20 15.53 9.82 -2.25
CA LEU A 20 16.57 9.11 -1.50
C LEU A 20 17.98 9.60 -1.84
N SER A 21 18.14 10.56 -2.75
CA SER A 21 19.43 11.08 -3.21
C SER A 21 20.36 11.53 -2.06
N PRO A 22 19.90 12.26 -1.03
CA PRO A 22 20.75 12.60 0.12
C PRO A 22 21.17 11.37 0.94
N TYR A 23 20.39 10.29 0.86
CA TYR A 23 20.60 9.03 1.57
C TYR A 23 21.15 7.92 0.68
N ALA A 24 21.64 8.24 -0.52
CA ALA A 24 22.11 7.23 -1.48
C ALA A 24 23.22 6.33 -0.90
N HIS A 25 24.01 6.86 0.03
CA HIS A 25 25.03 6.10 0.76
C HIS A 25 24.47 5.05 1.73
N LEU A 26 23.21 5.20 2.17
CA LEU A 26 22.48 4.19 2.95
C LEU A 26 21.82 3.14 2.04
N VAL A 27 21.69 3.44 0.74
CA VAL A 27 21.18 2.52 -0.28
C VAL A 27 22.33 1.64 -0.74
N VAL A 28 22.57 0.56 0.00
CA VAL A 28 23.56 -0.45 -0.36
C VAL A 28 22.93 -1.40 -1.39
N SER A 29 23.67 -1.75 -2.45
CA SER A 29 23.25 -2.79 -3.38
C SER A 29 23.00 -4.08 -2.63
N ASP A 30 21.85 -4.69 -2.87
CA ASP A 30 21.45 -5.91 -2.16
C ASP A 30 22.49 -7.01 -2.37
N SER A 31 22.97 -7.61 -1.27
CA SER A 31 23.90 -8.73 -1.37
C SER A 31 23.13 -9.96 -1.84
N ALA A 32 23.60 -10.59 -2.92
CA ALA A 32 22.96 -11.76 -3.51
C ALA A 32 22.80 -12.93 -2.51
N ALA A 33 23.65 -12.98 -1.49
CA ALA A 33 23.52 -13.90 -0.38
C ALA A 33 22.45 -13.41 0.62
N SER A 34 21.18 -13.77 0.41
CA SER A 34 20.26 -13.77 1.56
C SER A 34 20.77 -14.83 2.54
N SER A 35 20.71 -14.55 3.85
CA SER A 35 20.83 -15.64 4.81
C SER A 35 19.75 -16.68 4.48
N ARG A 36 20.05 -17.97 4.64
CA ARG A 36 19.10 -19.06 4.29
C ARG A 36 17.78 -18.95 5.05
N ASP A 37 17.74 -18.21 6.15
CA ASP A 37 16.61 -18.07 7.05
C ASP A 37 16.11 -16.62 7.21
N GLY A 38 16.65 -15.67 6.45
CA GLY A 38 16.21 -14.27 6.44
C GLY A 38 15.10 -13.99 5.44
N VAL A 39 14.33 -12.92 5.69
CA VAL A 39 13.36 -12.37 4.74
C VAL A 39 14.04 -11.24 3.97
N ARG A 40 14.03 -11.31 2.64
CA ARG A 40 14.46 -10.18 1.78
C ARG A 40 13.28 -9.21 1.65
N VAL A 41 13.54 -7.93 1.88
CA VAL A 41 12.54 -6.86 1.80
C VAL A 41 12.95 -5.88 0.71
N THR A 42 12.09 -5.71 -0.29
CA THR A 42 12.29 -4.76 -1.38
C THR A 42 11.24 -3.67 -1.27
N TYR A 43 11.67 -2.42 -1.12
CA TYR A 43 10.79 -1.25 -1.20
C TYR A 43 10.52 -0.90 -2.67
N LEU A 44 9.27 -1.03 -3.09
CA LEU A 44 8.80 -0.77 -4.46
C LEU A 44 8.42 0.70 -4.68
N GLY A 45 8.44 1.49 -3.60
CA GLY A 45 8.10 2.91 -3.58
C GLY A 45 6.65 3.19 -3.18
N THR A 46 6.39 4.43 -2.74
CA THR A 46 5.11 4.85 -2.14
C THR A 46 4.77 3.98 -0.92
N ASN A 47 3.81 3.08 -1.01
CA ASN A 47 3.43 2.15 0.06
C ASN A 47 3.81 0.69 -0.26
N GLY A 48 4.44 0.47 -1.43
CA GLY A 48 4.65 -0.86 -1.99
C GLY A 48 5.87 -1.58 -1.42
N TYR A 49 5.69 -2.84 -1.02
CA TYR A 49 6.76 -3.72 -0.57
C TYR A 49 6.64 -5.12 -1.17
N GLN A 50 7.78 -5.76 -1.40
CA GLN A 50 7.90 -7.19 -1.69
C GLN A 50 8.71 -7.86 -0.58
N PHE A 51 8.17 -8.96 -0.05
CA PHE A 51 8.84 -9.85 0.87
C PHE A 51 9.16 -11.16 0.18
N GLU A 52 10.41 -11.62 0.25
CA GLU A 52 10.82 -12.91 -0.33
C GLU A 52 11.44 -13.80 0.75
N PHE A 53 11.02 -15.07 0.77
CA PHE A 53 11.51 -16.08 1.71
C PHE A 53 11.49 -17.46 1.06
N LYS A 54 12.65 -18.14 0.97
CA LYS A 54 12.77 -19.52 0.47
C LYS A 54 12.01 -19.80 -0.85
N GLY A 55 12.09 -18.87 -1.81
CA GLY A 55 11.45 -18.99 -3.13
C GLY A 55 9.97 -18.58 -3.17
N HIS A 56 9.41 -18.15 -2.04
CA HIS A 56 8.08 -17.55 -1.94
C HIS A 56 8.15 -16.04 -1.94
N ALA A 57 7.07 -15.38 -2.37
CA ALA A 57 6.99 -13.93 -2.36
C ALA A 57 5.59 -13.43 -1.96
N LEU A 58 5.56 -12.33 -1.22
CA LEU A 58 4.35 -11.65 -0.79
C LEU A 58 4.48 -10.17 -1.13
N LEU A 59 3.47 -9.61 -1.80
CA LEU A 59 3.42 -8.18 -2.10
C LEU A 59 2.48 -7.47 -1.13
N VAL A 60 2.81 -6.24 -0.75
CA VAL A 60 1.91 -5.34 -0.04
C VAL A 60 1.83 -4.02 -0.80
N ASP A 61 0.61 -3.56 -1.08
CA ASP A 61 0.30 -2.27 -1.73
C ASP A 61 1.15 -1.93 -2.98
N PRO A 62 1.35 -2.85 -3.94
CA PRO A 62 2.22 -2.58 -5.09
C PRO A 62 1.61 -1.49 -6.00
N TYR A 63 2.33 -0.37 -6.14
CA TYR A 63 1.88 0.78 -6.93
C TYR A 63 2.98 1.41 -7.80
N PHE A 64 2.88 1.19 -9.10
CA PHE A 64 3.84 1.61 -10.12
C PHE A 64 3.32 2.74 -11.00
N SER A 65 2.01 2.90 -11.15
CA SER A 65 1.41 3.86 -12.08
C SER A 65 1.72 5.32 -11.78
N ARG A 66 1.95 5.68 -10.50
CA ARG A 66 2.30 7.04 -10.05
C ARG A 66 1.40 8.12 -10.69
N VAL A 67 0.09 7.91 -10.54
CA VAL A 67 -0.98 8.80 -10.99
C VAL A 67 -0.65 10.25 -10.61
N ASN A 68 -0.71 11.13 -11.61
CA ASN A 68 -0.40 12.54 -11.42
C ASN A 68 -1.38 13.22 -10.47
N LEU A 69 -0.87 13.84 -9.39
CA LEU A 69 -1.68 14.55 -8.41
C LEU A 69 -2.52 15.69 -9.01
N LEU A 70 -2.07 16.33 -10.09
CA LEU A 70 -2.88 17.33 -10.80
C LEU A 70 -4.18 16.71 -11.34
N ASN A 71 -4.10 15.51 -11.92
CA ASN A 71 -5.28 14.79 -12.41
C ASN A 71 -6.23 14.44 -11.25
N VAL A 72 -5.68 14.10 -10.09
CA VAL A 72 -6.45 13.88 -8.85
C VAL A 72 -7.17 15.15 -8.43
N THR A 73 -6.47 16.29 -8.34
CA THR A 73 -7.06 17.57 -7.93
C THR A 73 -8.11 18.10 -8.90
N LEU A 74 -7.94 17.85 -10.20
CA LEU A 74 -8.87 18.26 -11.25
C LEU A 74 -10.05 17.27 -11.40
N GLY A 75 -10.09 16.19 -10.62
CA GLY A 75 -11.12 15.15 -10.75
C GLY A 75 -11.14 14.48 -12.13
N SER A 76 -9.99 14.46 -12.79
CA SER A 76 -9.83 13.86 -14.13
C SER A 76 -9.88 12.34 -14.05
N ARG A 77 -10.13 11.72 -15.21
CA ARG A 77 -10.08 10.26 -15.31
C ARG A 77 -8.65 9.78 -15.01
N ILE A 78 -8.54 8.73 -14.21
CA ILE A 78 -7.30 8.05 -13.90
C ILE A 78 -7.38 6.59 -14.36
N GLN A 79 -6.25 6.04 -14.73
CA GLN A 79 -6.11 4.65 -15.15
C GLN A 79 -4.68 4.18 -14.83
N PRO A 80 -4.47 2.86 -14.74
CA PRO A 80 -3.12 2.32 -14.67
C PRO A 80 -2.26 2.75 -15.86
N ASP A 81 -1.00 3.10 -15.59
CA ASP A 81 0.05 3.28 -16.59
C ASP A 81 0.70 1.92 -16.87
N ILE A 82 0.29 1.28 -17.95
CA ILE A 82 0.72 -0.08 -18.32
C ILE A 82 2.24 -0.17 -18.49
N SER A 83 2.88 0.88 -19.01
CA SER A 83 4.33 0.90 -19.22
C SER A 83 5.08 0.94 -17.90
N ARG A 84 4.62 1.74 -16.93
CA ARG A 84 5.19 1.76 -15.58
C ARG A 84 4.94 0.47 -14.80
N VAL A 85 3.75 -0.12 -14.95
CA VAL A 85 3.46 -1.43 -14.34
C VAL A 85 4.41 -2.49 -14.92
N ALA A 86 4.57 -2.54 -16.25
CA ALA A 86 5.49 -3.48 -16.90
C ALA A 86 6.95 -3.27 -16.48
N GLU A 87 7.37 -2.01 -16.29
CA GLU A 87 8.67 -1.64 -15.73
C GLU A 87 8.85 -2.21 -14.32
N GLY A 88 7.95 -1.87 -13.40
CA GLY A 88 8.01 -2.30 -12.01
C GLY A 88 7.97 -3.81 -11.83
N MET A 89 7.19 -4.50 -12.68
CA MET A 89 7.10 -5.95 -12.69
C MET A 89 8.43 -6.66 -12.92
N ARG A 90 9.42 -6.03 -13.56
CA ARG A 90 10.76 -6.64 -13.75
C ARG A 90 11.54 -6.80 -12.45
N HIS A 91 11.12 -6.11 -11.39
CA HIS A 91 11.71 -6.20 -10.06
C HIS A 91 10.92 -7.11 -9.12
N LEU A 92 9.78 -7.64 -9.58
CA LEU A 92 8.97 -8.54 -8.77
C LEU A 92 9.44 -9.98 -8.92
N ALA A 93 9.25 -10.76 -7.86
CA ALA A 93 9.30 -12.20 -7.95
C ALA A 93 8.25 -12.66 -9.00
N PRO A 94 8.58 -13.64 -9.86
CA PRO A 94 7.74 -13.99 -11.01
C PRO A 94 6.38 -14.58 -10.61
N LYS A 95 6.27 -15.15 -9.40
CA LYS A 95 5.05 -15.79 -8.90
C LYS A 95 4.85 -15.50 -7.40
N PRO A 96 4.39 -14.29 -7.05
CA PRO A 96 4.00 -13.99 -5.68
C PRO A 96 2.81 -14.86 -5.26
N ASP A 97 2.83 -15.34 -4.03
CA ASP A 97 1.77 -16.17 -3.47
C ASP A 97 0.49 -15.34 -3.26
N ALA A 98 0.65 -14.08 -2.81
CA ALA A 98 -0.45 -13.16 -2.58
C ALA A 98 -0.03 -11.68 -2.70
N ILE A 99 -1.03 -10.84 -2.89
CA ILE A 99 -0.98 -9.38 -2.82
C ILE A 99 -1.90 -8.96 -1.67
N LEU A 100 -1.33 -8.33 -0.64
CA LEU A 100 -2.09 -7.72 0.43
C LEU A 100 -2.34 -6.25 0.09
N VAL A 101 -3.55 -5.77 0.30
CA VAL A 101 -3.88 -4.35 0.15
C VAL A 101 -4.41 -3.81 1.47
N THR A 102 -3.77 -2.75 1.97
CA THR A 102 -4.15 -2.14 3.26
C THR A 102 -5.47 -1.40 3.16
N HIS A 103 -5.76 -0.71 2.06
CA HIS A 103 -7.03 -0.02 1.84
C HIS A 103 -7.27 0.31 0.35
N GLY A 104 -8.48 0.79 0.01
CA GLY A 104 -8.96 0.86 -1.38
C GLY A 104 -8.51 2.05 -2.23
N HIS A 105 -7.62 2.92 -1.73
CA HIS A 105 -7.17 4.08 -2.49
C HIS A 105 -6.40 3.69 -3.77
N PHE A 106 -6.41 4.60 -4.75
CA PHE A 106 -5.81 4.33 -6.06
C PHE A 106 -4.30 4.08 -5.98
N ASP A 107 -3.59 4.69 -5.03
CA ASP A 107 -2.15 4.52 -4.80
C ASP A 107 -1.79 3.23 -4.05
N HIS A 108 -2.79 2.38 -3.78
CA HIS A 108 -2.66 1.04 -3.23
C HIS A 108 -3.16 -0.04 -4.19
N LEU A 109 -4.26 0.25 -4.88
CA LEU A 109 -5.09 -0.77 -5.51
C LEU A 109 -5.14 -0.71 -7.04
N ILE A 110 -4.88 0.44 -7.67
CA ILE A 110 -5.17 0.61 -9.11
C ILE A 110 -4.42 -0.37 -10.02
N ASP A 111 -3.21 -0.76 -9.63
CA ASP A 111 -2.36 -1.66 -10.42
C ASP A 111 -2.61 -3.14 -10.13
N VAL A 112 -3.26 -3.45 -9.00
CA VAL A 112 -3.46 -4.82 -8.50
C VAL A 112 -4.18 -5.70 -9.51
N PRO A 113 -5.28 -5.29 -10.18
CA PRO A 113 -5.92 -6.12 -11.21
C PRO A 113 -4.97 -6.57 -12.33
N ILE A 114 -4.07 -5.68 -12.78
CA ILE A 114 -3.09 -6.01 -13.82
C ILE A 114 -2.05 -6.98 -13.26
N LEU A 115 -1.52 -6.72 -12.07
CA LEU A 115 -0.55 -7.60 -11.42
C LEU A 115 -1.12 -9.00 -11.20
N MET A 116 -2.36 -9.12 -10.74
CA MET A 116 -3.07 -10.39 -10.61
C MET A 116 -3.20 -11.11 -11.94
N SER A 117 -3.58 -10.41 -13.01
CA SER A 117 -3.71 -11.02 -14.34
C SER A 117 -2.39 -11.61 -14.86
N LYS A 118 -1.26 -10.97 -14.53
CA LYS A 118 0.07 -11.36 -15.02
C LYS A 118 0.78 -12.37 -14.14
N THR A 119 0.53 -12.35 -12.83
CA THR A 119 1.24 -13.18 -11.84
C THR A 119 0.40 -14.32 -11.28
N GLN A 120 -0.92 -14.26 -11.45
CA GLN A 120 -1.90 -15.16 -10.82
C GLN A 120 -1.90 -15.10 -9.29
N ALA A 121 -1.28 -14.07 -8.69
CA ALA A 121 -1.26 -13.87 -7.25
C ALA A 121 -2.66 -13.62 -6.70
N ARG A 122 -2.91 -14.10 -5.47
CA ARG A 122 -4.18 -13.91 -4.78
C ARG A 122 -4.26 -12.54 -4.12
N LEU A 123 -5.33 -11.79 -4.38
CA LEU A 123 -5.63 -10.57 -3.62
C LEU A 123 -6.25 -10.91 -2.26
N ILE A 124 -5.67 -10.36 -1.20
CA ILE A 124 -6.21 -10.33 0.17
C ILE A 124 -6.43 -8.86 0.56
N ALA A 125 -7.67 -8.45 0.79
CA ALA A 125 -8.00 -7.07 1.12
C ALA A 125 -9.36 -6.97 1.84
N SER A 126 -9.76 -5.78 2.29
CA SER A 126 -11.11 -5.55 2.80
C SER A 126 -12.19 -5.77 1.72
N ALA A 127 -13.43 -6.00 2.14
CA ALA A 127 -14.52 -6.30 1.21
C ALA A 127 -14.72 -5.20 0.15
N SER A 128 -14.61 -3.92 0.53
CA SER A 128 -14.70 -2.78 -0.37
C SER A 128 -13.54 -2.74 -1.37
N ALA A 129 -12.31 -3.03 -0.94
CA ALA A 129 -11.14 -3.08 -1.82
C ALA A 129 -11.23 -4.26 -2.81
N VAL A 130 -11.74 -5.42 -2.39
CA VAL A 130 -12.00 -6.54 -3.29
C VAL A 130 -13.07 -6.18 -4.34
N ASP A 131 -14.15 -5.49 -3.96
CA ASP A 131 -15.19 -5.05 -4.91
C ASP A 131 -14.62 -4.04 -5.93
N LEU A 132 -13.84 -3.06 -5.46
CA LEU A 132 -13.11 -2.12 -6.32
C LEU A 132 -12.22 -2.84 -7.34
N ALA A 133 -11.41 -3.79 -6.87
CA ALA A 133 -10.51 -4.56 -7.72
C ALA A 133 -11.29 -5.35 -8.78
N LYS A 134 -12.38 -6.02 -8.39
CA LYS A 134 -13.24 -6.78 -9.31
C LYS A 134 -13.82 -5.90 -10.41
N ARG A 135 -14.31 -4.72 -10.06
CA ARG A 135 -14.86 -3.76 -11.04
C ARG A 135 -13.78 -3.17 -11.93
N ALA A 136 -12.55 -3.09 -11.43
CA ALA A 136 -11.37 -2.73 -12.22
C ALA A 136 -10.80 -3.92 -13.03
N GLY A 137 -11.45 -5.08 -13.02
CA GLY A 137 -11.10 -6.22 -13.87
C GLY A 137 -10.32 -7.35 -13.18
N ALA A 138 -10.20 -7.34 -11.85
CA ALA A 138 -9.63 -8.47 -11.11
C ALA A 138 -10.56 -9.69 -11.19
N SER A 139 -9.99 -10.86 -11.46
CA SER A 139 -10.74 -12.11 -11.63
C SER A 139 -11.25 -12.68 -10.30
N PHE A 140 -10.49 -12.52 -9.22
CA PHE A 140 -10.85 -12.99 -7.88
C PHE A 140 -10.24 -12.10 -6.80
N GLY A 141 -10.67 -12.29 -5.55
CA GLY A 141 -10.10 -11.64 -4.37
C GLY A 141 -10.76 -12.20 -3.12
N GLU A 142 -9.99 -12.37 -2.07
CA GLU A 142 -10.48 -12.80 -0.76
C GLU A 142 -10.68 -11.58 0.13
N ALA A 143 -11.92 -11.36 0.54
CA ALA A 143 -12.26 -10.35 1.53
C ALA A 143 -11.85 -10.84 2.93
N VAL A 144 -11.19 -9.96 3.69
CA VAL A 144 -10.80 -10.18 5.08
C VAL A 144 -11.19 -8.98 5.94
N THR A 145 -11.31 -9.18 7.25
CA THR A 145 -11.53 -8.12 8.25
C THR A 145 -10.60 -8.31 9.46
N ALA A 146 -10.51 -7.31 10.33
CA ALA A 146 -9.72 -7.39 11.55
C ALA A 146 -10.05 -8.64 12.39
N GLY A 147 -9.01 -9.34 12.84
CA GLY A 147 -9.12 -10.61 13.56
C GLY A 147 -8.95 -11.85 12.68
N ASP A 148 -9.06 -11.71 11.36
CA ASP A 148 -8.79 -12.81 10.44
C ASP A 148 -7.33 -13.27 10.47
N VAL A 149 -7.14 -14.57 10.23
CA VAL A 149 -5.82 -15.16 9.99
C VAL A 149 -5.85 -15.94 8.68
N ARG A 150 -4.87 -15.71 7.82
CA ARG A 150 -4.67 -16.45 6.57
C ARG A 150 -3.31 -17.14 6.55
N ARG A 151 -3.28 -18.35 6.00
CA ARG A 151 -2.06 -19.13 5.78
C ARG A 151 -1.91 -19.37 4.30
N ILE A 152 -0.88 -18.78 3.70
CA ILE A 152 -0.64 -18.84 2.26
C ILE A 152 0.83 -19.18 2.08
N GLY A 153 1.15 -20.37 1.56
CA GLY A 153 2.53 -20.85 1.54
C GLY A 153 3.17 -20.77 2.93
N PRO A 154 4.36 -20.14 3.08
CA PRO A 154 5.03 -19.97 4.37
C PRO A 154 4.49 -18.79 5.20
N TRP A 155 3.58 -17.98 4.63
CA TRP A 155 3.10 -16.74 5.24
C TRP A 155 1.92 -17.02 6.18
N LYS A 156 2.05 -16.64 7.44
CA LYS A 156 0.92 -16.46 8.36
C LYS A 156 0.60 -14.97 8.44
N ILE A 157 -0.56 -14.59 7.95
CA ILE A 157 -1.00 -13.20 7.87
C ILE A 157 -2.13 -13.00 8.87
N ARG A 158 -1.89 -12.21 9.91
CA ARG A 158 -2.90 -11.75 10.85
C ARG A 158 -3.38 -10.38 10.39
N VAL A 159 -4.70 -10.24 10.25
CA VAL A 159 -5.35 -9.01 9.84
C VAL A 159 -5.71 -8.22 11.09
N LEU A 160 -5.26 -6.98 11.16
CA LEU A 160 -5.40 -6.10 12.31
C LEU A 160 -6.22 -4.86 11.91
N PRO A 161 -6.95 -4.26 12.86
CA PRO A 161 -7.62 -3.00 12.58
C PRO A 161 -6.60 -1.90 12.33
N ALA A 162 -6.88 -1.01 11.39
CA ALA A 162 -6.09 0.20 11.14
C ALA A 162 -6.98 1.44 11.06
N THR A 163 -6.36 2.60 11.11
CA THR A 163 -7.02 3.88 10.84
C THR A 163 -6.22 4.59 9.77
N HIS A 164 -6.89 5.15 8.77
CA HIS A 164 -6.23 5.94 7.75
C HIS A 164 -5.78 7.30 8.30
N ASP A 165 -4.62 7.74 7.85
CA ASP A 165 -4.02 9.02 8.21
C ASP A 165 -4.88 10.21 7.71
N ARG A 166 -4.80 11.36 8.37
CA ARG A 166 -5.66 12.51 8.06
C ARG A 166 -4.88 13.61 7.34
N LEU A 167 -5.29 13.93 6.11
CA LEU A 167 -4.82 15.12 5.40
C LEU A 167 -5.77 16.29 5.67
N PHE A 168 -5.25 17.40 6.19
CA PHE A 168 -6.06 18.55 6.65
C PHE A 168 -7.19 18.14 7.60
N GLY A 169 -6.94 17.16 8.47
CA GLY A 169 -7.91 16.67 9.46
C GLY A 169 -8.99 15.73 8.93
N LYS A 170 -8.93 15.31 7.65
CA LYS A 170 -9.88 14.35 7.05
C LYS A 170 -9.15 13.21 6.35
N VAL A 171 -9.77 12.04 6.32
CA VAL A 171 -9.32 10.96 5.44
C VAL A 171 -9.71 11.35 4.00
N PRO A 172 -8.76 11.39 3.04
CA PRO A 172 -9.10 11.55 1.63
C PRO A 172 -10.06 10.44 1.20
N PHE A 173 -11.07 10.75 0.39
CA PHE A 173 -12.01 9.75 -0.15
C PHE A 173 -12.59 8.77 0.89
N ASP A 174 -12.91 9.31 2.08
CA ASP A 174 -13.41 8.61 3.27
C ASP A 174 -14.84 8.09 3.10
N GLN A 175 -14.98 7.09 2.25
CA GLN A 175 -16.22 6.41 1.96
C GLN A 175 -16.01 4.93 2.29
N HIS A 176 -17.00 4.32 2.94
CA HIS A 176 -16.96 2.92 3.35
C HIS A 176 -17.68 2.02 2.33
N GLU A 177 -18.62 2.60 1.58
CA GLU A 177 -19.38 1.93 0.54
C GLU A 177 -19.28 2.69 -0.77
N MET A 178 -19.23 1.94 -1.86
CA MET A 178 -19.12 2.52 -3.19
C MET A 178 -20.44 3.08 -3.69
N ARG A 179 -20.36 4.12 -4.51
CA ARG A 179 -21.50 4.69 -5.23
C ARG A 179 -21.42 4.29 -6.70
N GLY A 180 -22.43 3.58 -7.18
CA GLY A 180 -22.55 3.14 -8.59
C GLY A 180 -22.05 1.73 -8.84
N LEU A 181 -22.33 1.20 -10.04
CA LEU A 181 -22.08 -0.19 -10.44
C LEU A 181 -20.89 -0.36 -11.42
N GLY A 182 -20.34 0.75 -11.95
CA GLY A 182 -19.29 0.73 -12.96
C GLY A 182 -17.85 0.60 -12.42
N PRO A 183 -16.86 0.46 -13.31
CA PRO A 183 -15.44 0.54 -12.94
C PRO A 183 -15.09 1.93 -12.38
N PRO A 184 -14.21 2.02 -11.38
CA PRO A 184 -13.73 3.31 -10.87
C PRO A 184 -13.00 4.07 -11.98
N GLN A 185 -13.32 5.36 -12.14
CA GLN A 185 -12.80 6.20 -13.21
C GLN A 185 -11.95 7.36 -12.71
N ARG A 186 -12.20 7.85 -11.50
CA ARG A 186 -11.53 9.01 -10.89
C ARG A 186 -10.95 8.60 -9.55
N ALA A 187 -9.99 9.38 -9.04
CA ALA A 187 -9.39 9.13 -7.73
C ALA A 187 -10.43 8.97 -6.61
N ALA A 188 -11.51 9.75 -6.65
CA ALA A 188 -12.60 9.69 -5.67
C ALA A 188 -13.45 8.42 -5.72
N ASP A 189 -13.38 7.65 -6.82
CA ASP A 189 -14.08 6.37 -6.92
C ASP A 189 -13.29 5.25 -6.22
N TRP A 190 -11.98 5.44 -6.00
CA TRP A 190 -11.11 4.54 -5.24
C TRP A 190 -11.21 4.90 -3.76
N ILE A 191 -12.27 4.44 -3.11
CA ILE A 191 -12.60 4.79 -1.74
C ILE A 191 -11.69 4.11 -0.72
N CYS A 192 -11.51 4.73 0.46
CA CYS A 192 -10.71 4.13 1.53
C CYS A 192 -11.25 2.77 1.98
N GLY A 193 -12.57 2.67 2.20
CA GLY A 193 -13.18 1.45 2.73
C GLY A 193 -12.83 1.21 4.19
N GLU A 194 -12.70 -0.05 4.57
CA GLU A 194 -12.12 -0.48 5.85
C GLU A 194 -10.59 -0.58 5.72
N PRO A 195 -9.81 0.28 6.40
CA PRO A 195 -8.35 0.17 6.43
C PRO A 195 -7.91 -0.99 7.31
N LEU A 196 -6.92 -1.73 6.82
CA LEU A 196 -6.34 -2.90 7.49
C LEU A 196 -4.84 -2.72 7.68
N ALA A 197 -4.34 -3.23 8.80
CA ALA A 197 -2.92 -3.47 9.01
C ALA A 197 -2.66 -4.98 8.97
N PHE A 198 -1.44 -5.37 8.67
CA PHE A 198 -1.05 -6.78 8.62
C PHE A 198 0.12 -7.05 9.55
N LEU A 199 0.01 -8.13 10.33
CA LEU A 199 1.15 -8.76 10.97
C LEU A 199 1.46 -10.05 10.24
N ILE A 200 2.60 -10.07 9.57
CA ILE A 200 3.08 -11.16 8.73
C ILE A 200 4.14 -11.93 9.52
N GLU A 201 3.89 -13.20 9.76
CA GLU A 201 4.86 -14.12 10.39
C GLU A 201 5.37 -15.09 9.31
N VAL A 202 6.69 -15.22 9.20
CA VAL A 202 7.36 -16.14 8.27
C VAL A 202 8.72 -16.57 8.83
N GLY A 203 8.98 -17.88 8.87
CA GLY A 203 10.14 -18.40 9.60
C GLY A 203 10.13 -17.94 11.06
N GLU A 204 11.21 -17.29 11.50
CA GLU A 204 11.31 -16.68 12.84
C GLU A 204 10.99 -15.18 12.85
N GLN A 205 10.64 -14.60 11.70
CA GLN A 205 10.47 -13.16 11.53
C GLN A 205 9.00 -12.74 11.67
N ARG A 206 8.78 -11.59 12.29
CA ARG A 206 7.48 -10.91 12.40
C ARG A 206 7.56 -9.51 11.82
N ILE A 207 6.76 -9.25 10.80
CA ILE A 207 6.75 -7.99 10.06
C ILE A 207 5.38 -7.36 10.23
N TYR A 208 5.33 -6.17 10.84
CA TYR A 208 4.11 -5.38 10.96
C TYR A 208 4.09 -4.29 9.89
N ILE A 209 2.97 -4.18 9.19
CA ILE A 209 2.75 -3.16 8.16
C ILE A 209 1.42 -2.44 8.39
N ASP A 210 1.51 -1.12 8.43
CA ASP A 210 0.37 -0.21 8.58
C ASP A 210 0.63 1.07 7.77
N SER A 211 -0.08 1.21 6.65
CA SER A 211 0.10 2.35 5.73
C SER A 211 -0.57 3.64 6.21
N GLY A 212 -1.58 3.56 7.09
CA GLY A 212 -2.35 4.73 7.51
C GLY A 212 -2.08 5.20 8.93
N GLY A 213 -1.34 4.43 9.72
CA GLY A 213 -1.60 4.41 11.15
C GLY A 213 -1.50 5.76 11.88
N THR A 214 -2.43 5.91 12.80
CA THR A 214 -2.59 7.10 13.64
C THR A 214 -2.45 6.70 15.10
N PRO A 215 -2.21 7.63 16.04
CA PRO A 215 -2.23 7.33 17.47
C PRO A 215 -3.58 6.77 17.98
N ALA A 216 -4.66 6.84 17.19
CA ALA A 216 -5.96 6.27 17.57
C ALA A 216 -5.97 4.74 17.55
N GLN A 217 -5.10 4.12 16.75
CA GLN A 217 -4.96 2.66 16.65
C GLN A 217 -3.49 2.30 16.85
N LEU A 218 -3.17 1.79 18.04
CA LEU A 218 -1.80 1.42 18.36
C LEU A 218 -1.42 0.10 17.66
N PRO A 219 -0.13 -0.07 17.33
CA PRO A 219 0.43 -1.35 16.88
C PRO A 219 0.14 -2.49 17.88
N PRO A 220 0.18 -3.76 17.44
CA PRO A 220 -0.04 -4.86 18.35
C PRO A 220 0.98 -4.86 19.49
N HIS A 221 0.53 -5.15 20.71
CA HIS A 221 1.38 -5.16 21.90
C HIS A 221 2.21 -6.47 21.99
N GLU A 222 2.97 -6.74 20.93
CA GLU A 222 3.82 -7.91 20.79
C GLU A 222 5.12 -7.56 20.05
N ARG A 223 6.16 -8.39 20.23
CA ARG A 223 7.45 -8.17 19.58
C ARG A 223 7.32 -8.37 18.06
N VAL A 224 7.74 -7.36 17.30
CA VAL A 224 7.93 -7.41 15.84
C VAL A 224 9.40 -7.18 15.51
N ASP A 225 9.89 -7.85 14.47
CA ASP A 225 11.28 -7.72 13.99
C ASP A 225 11.44 -6.53 13.04
N LEU A 226 10.39 -6.22 12.28
CA LEU A 226 10.32 -5.08 11.37
C LEU A 226 8.93 -4.44 11.47
N ALA A 227 8.89 -3.12 11.67
CA ALA A 227 7.68 -2.32 11.58
C ALA A 227 7.79 -1.34 10.40
N ILE A 228 6.83 -1.41 9.48
CA ILE A 228 6.71 -0.54 8.32
C ILE A 228 5.47 0.31 8.51
N LEU A 229 5.70 1.61 8.75
CA LEU A 229 4.64 2.55 9.12
C LEU A 229 4.54 3.66 8.09
N GLY A 230 3.34 3.91 7.58
CA GLY A 230 3.03 5.11 6.83
C GLY A 230 3.23 6.37 7.69
N VAL A 231 3.71 7.43 7.05
CA VAL A 231 4.06 8.70 7.69
C VAL A 231 3.30 9.84 7.02
N ALA A 232 2.03 10.07 7.39
CA ALA A 232 1.37 11.34 7.05
C ALA A 232 1.43 12.37 8.20
N LEU A 233 1.79 11.95 9.42
CA LEU A 233 1.96 12.82 10.59
C LEU A 233 3.44 13.23 10.80
N PRO A 234 3.71 14.39 11.44
CA PRO A 234 5.08 14.89 11.66
C PRO A 234 6.02 13.96 12.43
N ASP A 235 5.49 13.06 13.28
CA ASP A 235 6.27 11.98 13.91
C ASP A 235 5.43 10.71 14.09
N SER A 236 5.59 9.75 13.18
CA SER A 236 4.92 8.44 13.26
C SER A 236 5.33 7.60 14.47
N ARG A 237 6.53 7.85 15.04
CA ARG A 237 7.08 7.07 16.16
C ARG A 237 6.34 7.32 17.46
N ALA A 238 5.59 8.43 17.57
CA ALA A 238 4.74 8.70 18.73
C ALA A 238 3.69 7.59 19.01
N ARG A 239 3.49 6.66 18.06
CA ARG A 239 2.63 5.48 18.18
C ARG A 239 3.31 4.26 18.81
N LEU A 240 4.64 4.25 18.88
CA LEU A 240 5.41 3.13 19.43
C LEU A 240 5.70 3.42 20.91
N PRO A 241 5.50 2.45 21.82
CA PRO A 241 5.99 2.59 23.19
C PRO A 241 7.51 2.76 23.16
N GLY A 242 8.01 3.74 23.91
CA GLY A 242 9.45 3.98 24.08
C GLY A 242 10.15 2.93 24.93
#